data_AF-A0A4Q2XWL2-F1
#
_entry.id   AF-A0A4Q2XWL2-F1
#
_cell.length_a   1.000
_cell.length_b   1.000
_cell.length_c   1.000
_cell.angle_alpha   90.00
_cell.angle_beta   90.00
_cell.angle_gamma   90.00
#
_symmetry.space_group_name_H-M   'P 1'
#
loop_
_entity.id
_entity.type
_entity.pdbx_description
1 polymer ?
#
loop_
_entity_poly.entity_id
_entity_poly.type
_entity_poly.pdbx_seq_one_letter_code
_entity_poly.pdbx_strand_id
1 'polypeptide(L)'
;MNSLLVSGPPESIERISELVKEMDRRPLQVHINAVIAQVTLGDDISTGVDLLRRVEDVKIAGQNVSIAGLYKTTANGSFLDPANLDTIGGFTSSLGGLNLYATVGELFNVYVNALEATNRFKVLSKPHIATANNEPAQITVGSRVPIPANQQSSIVGNGTTSVTSNIEYEDVNLTLEVTPLINSKNEITIVTYQENNTVSGSSVINGNEVPNISTQNLNNKITVPNGAICTIGGSITESKNTAVTGMPFVSRIPIIKHLFGTTKAGSNRQELLIMLQPRIIDTADDLVDVHTTEVQRTVIGPEAENFIKPERDTSDLQLPTFEKALPYDSAGYPPDAPAATSGKANVTYDSAGYPAGAPAAPRGFFRRIGAALKSR
;
A
#
# COMPACT_ATOMS: atom_id res chain seq x y z
N MET A 1 -16.66 -22.04 28.46
CA MET A 1 -17.74 -22.97 28.07
C MET A 1 -18.92 -22.13 27.64
N ASN A 2 -19.39 -22.29 26.41
CA ASN A 2 -20.65 -21.71 25.96
C ASN A 2 -21.69 -22.83 26.01
N SER A 3 -22.73 -22.67 26.83
CA SER A 3 -23.76 -23.70 27.05
C SER A 3 -25.15 -23.06 27.03
N LEU A 4 -26.10 -23.71 26.38
CA LEU A 4 -27.51 -23.29 26.34
C LEU A 4 -28.34 -24.18 27.27
N LEU A 5 -29.01 -23.57 28.25
CA LEU A 5 -29.97 -24.27 29.13
C LEU A 5 -31.36 -24.15 28.52
N VAL A 6 -32.01 -25.29 28.25
CA VAL A 6 -33.36 -25.37 27.68
C VAL A 6 -34.25 -26.13 28.66
N SER A 7 -35.45 -25.61 28.93
CA SER A 7 -36.45 -26.23 29.80
C SER A 7 -37.84 -26.10 29.17
N GLY A 8 -38.59 -27.19 29.11
CA GLY A 8 -39.91 -27.22 28.50
C GLY A 8 -40.46 -28.64 28.32
N PRO A 9 -41.63 -28.78 27.66
CA PRO A 9 -42.18 -30.08 27.28
C PRO A 9 -41.19 -30.89 26.41
N PRO A 10 -41.19 -32.22 26.50
CA PRO A 10 -40.23 -33.08 25.80
C PRO A 10 -40.22 -32.86 24.28
N GLU A 11 -41.38 -32.65 23.66
CA GLU A 11 -41.51 -32.36 22.23
C GLU A 11 -40.77 -31.07 21.81
N SER A 12 -40.76 -30.04 22.66
CA SER A 12 -40.06 -28.77 22.37
C SER A 12 -38.55 -28.92 22.49
N ILE A 13 -38.08 -29.75 23.43
CA ILE A 13 -36.65 -30.04 23.61
C ILE A 13 -36.10 -30.77 22.39
N GLU A 14 -36.84 -31.74 21.84
CA GLU A 14 -36.46 -32.44 20.61
C GLU A 14 -36.35 -31.49 19.42
N ARG A 15 -37.36 -30.64 19.20
CA ARG A 15 -37.32 -29.63 18.11
C ARG A 15 -36.15 -28.66 18.24
N ILE A 16 -35.86 -28.19 19.47
CA ILE A 16 -34.71 -27.30 19.71
C ILE A 16 -33.39 -28.05 19.48
N SER A 17 -33.30 -29.33 19.87
CA SER A 17 -32.10 -30.13 19.61
C SER A 17 -31.83 -30.33 18.13
N GLU A 18 -32.87 -30.59 17.33
CA GLU A 18 -32.76 -30.69 15.87
C GLU A 18 -32.34 -29.35 15.24
N LEU A 19 -32.96 -28.24 15.66
CA LEU A 19 -32.62 -26.90 15.18
C LEU A 19 -31.18 -26.51 15.54
N VAL A 20 -30.72 -26.83 16.75
CA VAL A 20 -29.33 -26.59 17.17
C VAL A 20 -28.36 -27.43 16.35
N LYS A 21 -28.68 -28.71 16.06
CA LYS A 21 -27.86 -29.55 15.19
C LYS A 21 -27.75 -29.00 13.76
N GLU A 22 -28.80 -28.37 13.25
CA GLU A 22 -28.80 -27.74 11.93
C GLU A 22 -28.07 -26.39 11.91
N MET A 23 -28.14 -25.62 13.01
CA MET A 23 -27.47 -24.33 13.16
C MET A 23 -26.00 -24.41 13.57
N ASP A 24 -25.57 -25.47 14.26
CA ASP A 24 -24.18 -25.68 14.71
C ASP A 24 -23.30 -26.19 13.56
N ARG A 25 -23.12 -25.31 12.56
CA ARG A 25 -22.22 -25.52 11.43
C ARG A 25 -21.05 -24.58 11.56
N ARG A 26 -19.89 -25.03 11.04
CA ARG A 26 -18.70 -24.18 10.97
C ARG A 26 -19.03 -22.94 10.13
N PRO A 27 -18.68 -21.72 10.58
CA PRO A 27 -18.88 -20.53 9.78
C PRO A 27 -17.99 -20.59 8.54
N LEU A 28 -18.61 -20.37 7.38
CA LEU A 28 -17.91 -20.23 6.11
C LEU A 28 -17.02 -18.98 6.14
N GLN A 29 -15.90 -19.05 5.43
CA GLN A 29 -14.97 -17.93 5.29
C GLN A 29 -14.95 -17.45 3.84
N VAL A 30 -14.58 -16.20 3.65
CA VAL A 30 -14.40 -15.59 2.33
C VAL A 30 -13.02 -14.98 2.28
N HIS A 31 -12.24 -15.39 1.28
CA HIS A 31 -11.01 -14.74 0.89
C HIS A 31 -11.31 -13.68 -0.17
N ILE A 32 -10.84 -12.46 0.05
CA ILE A 32 -11.10 -11.32 -0.81
C ILE A 32 -9.77 -10.80 -1.33
N ASN A 33 -9.63 -10.83 -2.65
CA ASN A 33 -8.52 -10.22 -3.37
C ASN A 33 -8.99 -8.93 -4.03
N ALA A 34 -8.30 -7.83 -3.80
CA ALA A 34 -8.54 -6.59 -4.50
C ALA A 34 -7.31 -6.18 -5.32
N VAL A 35 -7.56 -5.51 -6.44
CA VAL A 35 -6.52 -4.97 -7.32
C VAL A 35 -6.85 -3.51 -7.59
N ILE A 36 -5.93 -2.63 -7.23
CA ILE A 36 -6.00 -1.20 -7.50
C ILE A 36 -4.86 -0.89 -8.46
N ALA A 37 -5.20 -0.52 -9.68
CA ALA A 37 -4.25 -0.13 -10.70
C ALA A 37 -4.42 1.35 -11.01
N GLN A 38 -3.34 2.12 -10.88
CA GLN A 38 -3.29 3.51 -11.26
C GLN A 38 -2.22 3.73 -12.32
N VAL A 39 -2.53 4.50 -13.34
CA VAL A 39 -1.59 4.91 -14.38
C VAL A 39 -1.68 6.41 -14.57
N THR A 40 -0.54 7.09 -14.60
CA THR A 40 -0.43 8.50 -14.94
C THR A 40 0.50 8.64 -16.15
N LEU A 41 -0.02 9.27 -17.20
CA LEU A 41 0.66 9.50 -18.47
C LEU A 41 0.72 11.02 -18.69
N GLY A 42 1.92 11.56 -18.80
CA GLY A 42 2.15 12.95 -19.16
C GLY A 42 2.91 13.04 -20.47
N ASP A 43 2.39 13.78 -21.43
CA ASP A 43 3.07 14.11 -22.68
C ASP A 43 3.09 15.62 -22.84
N ASP A 44 4.28 16.22 -22.80
CA ASP A 44 4.49 17.66 -22.91
C ASP A 44 5.36 17.96 -24.13
N ILE A 45 4.84 18.76 -25.06
CA ILE A 45 5.52 19.21 -26.26
C ILE A 45 5.63 20.73 -26.20
N SER A 46 6.86 21.24 -26.17
CA SER A 46 7.20 22.66 -26.27
C SER A 46 7.98 22.90 -27.54
N THR A 47 7.49 23.76 -28.43
CA THR A 47 8.22 24.16 -29.64
C THR A 47 8.03 25.65 -29.87
N GLY A 48 9.12 26.36 -30.15
CA GLY A 48 9.06 27.80 -30.39
C GLY A 48 10.25 28.35 -31.15
N VAL A 49 9.99 29.47 -31.82
CA VAL A 49 11.01 30.27 -32.47
C VAL A 49 10.87 31.71 -31.96
N ASP A 50 11.95 32.20 -31.38
CA ASP A 50 12.08 33.55 -30.85
C ASP A 50 13.01 34.37 -31.75
N LEU A 51 12.51 35.52 -32.21
CA LEU A 51 13.25 36.45 -33.05
C LEU A 51 13.61 37.68 -32.22
N LEU A 52 14.90 37.84 -31.97
CA LEU A 52 15.43 38.95 -31.19
C LEU A 52 16.04 39.96 -32.15
N ARG A 53 15.53 41.20 -32.12
CA ARG A 53 16.18 42.32 -32.80
C ARG A 53 17.31 42.85 -31.92
N ARG A 54 18.54 42.83 -32.44
CA ARG A 54 19.68 43.53 -31.85
C ARG A 54 19.45 45.02 -32.04
N VAL A 55 19.27 45.74 -30.94
CA VAL A 55 19.15 47.19 -30.94
C VAL A 55 20.48 47.73 -30.47
N GLU A 56 21.13 48.55 -31.30
CA GLU A 56 22.33 49.28 -30.90
C GLU A 56 21.98 50.28 -29.80
N ASP A 57 22.94 50.59 -28.92
CA ASP A 57 22.78 51.59 -27.87
C ASP A 57 22.29 52.92 -28.47
N VAL A 58 21.08 53.32 -28.11
CA VAL A 58 20.54 54.62 -28.53
C VAL A 58 21.09 55.66 -27.57
N LYS A 59 21.88 56.60 -28.10
CA LYS A 59 22.40 57.70 -27.30
C LYS A 59 21.32 58.77 -27.12
N ILE A 60 20.77 58.87 -25.91
CA ILE A 60 19.87 59.97 -25.53
C ILE A 60 20.68 60.91 -24.64
N ALA A 61 20.86 62.16 -25.09
CA ALA A 61 21.62 63.18 -24.36
C ALA A 61 23.06 62.77 -23.97
N GLY A 62 23.76 62.03 -24.85
CA GLY A 62 25.14 61.61 -24.62
C GLY A 62 25.30 60.37 -23.71
N GLN A 63 24.21 59.87 -23.14
CA GLN A 63 24.18 58.64 -22.36
C GLN A 63 23.75 57.47 -23.25
N ASN A 64 24.48 56.36 -23.19
CA ASN A 64 24.06 55.11 -23.85
C ASN A 64 22.80 54.60 -23.14
N VAL A 65 21.67 54.62 -23.84
CA VAL A 65 20.44 53.98 -23.40
C VAL A 65 20.32 52.67 -24.17
N SER A 66 20.61 51.56 -23.50
CA SER A 66 20.44 50.23 -24.07
C SER A 66 18.95 49.94 -24.19
N ILE A 67 18.39 50.11 -25.39
CA ILE A 67 17.02 49.72 -25.70
C ILE A 67 17.04 48.23 -26.05
N ALA A 68 17.28 47.38 -25.05
CA ALA A 68 17.24 45.94 -25.24
C ALA A 68 15.86 45.54 -25.78
N GLY A 69 15.83 44.80 -26.89
CA GLY A 69 14.63 44.12 -27.36
C GLY A 69 14.06 43.28 -26.21
N LEU A 70 12.83 43.61 -25.79
CA LEU A 70 12.21 43.11 -24.58
C LEU A 70 12.05 41.58 -24.60
N TYR A 71 13.01 40.87 -24.01
CA TYR A 71 12.76 39.58 -23.36
C TYR A 71 12.93 39.77 -21.86
N LYS A 72 11.80 39.91 -21.14
CA LYS A 72 11.75 39.69 -19.70
C LYS A 72 11.80 38.19 -19.48
N THR A 73 12.89 37.65 -18.97
CA THR A 73 12.87 36.33 -18.37
C THR A 73 12.21 36.46 -16.99
N THR A 74 11.23 35.59 -16.72
CA THR A 74 10.58 35.46 -15.42
C THR A 74 11.57 34.84 -14.44
N ALA A 75 12.49 35.64 -13.91
CA ALA A 75 13.22 35.30 -12.69
C ALA A 75 13.86 36.52 -12.00
N ASN A 76 14.40 37.50 -12.73
CA ASN A 76 15.14 38.62 -12.09
C ASN A 76 15.30 39.88 -12.96
N GLY A 77 14.29 40.24 -13.77
CA GLY A 77 14.17 41.59 -14.36
C GLY A 77 15.36 42.12 -15.20
N SER A 78 16.36 41.29 -15.52
CA SER A 78 17.56 41.69 -16.25
C SER A 78 17.32 41.51 -17.74
N PHE A 79 17.57 42.58 -18.49
CA PHE A 79 17.54 42.59 -19.94
C PHE A 79 18.79 41.86 -20.46
N LEU A 80 18.59 40.86 -21.32
CA LEU A 80 19.71 40.18 -21.98
C LEU A 80 20.22 41.07 -23.12
N ASP A 81 21.51 41.42 -23.08
CA ASP A 81 22.19 42.09 -24.19
C ASP A 81 22.59 41.04 -25.24
N PRO A 82 21.99 41.04 -26.44
CA PRO A 82 22.35 40.12 -27.53
C PRO A 82 23.82 40.23 -28.00
N ALA A 83 24.56 41.27 -27.63
CA ALA A 83 25.98 41.41 -27.95
C ALA A 83 26.92 40.67 -26.98
N ASN A 84 26.46 40.30 -25.78
CA ASN A 84 27.25 39.64 -24.73
C ASN A 84 26.74 38.21 -24.44
N LEU A 85 26.37 37.51 -25.50
CA LEU A 85 25.74 36.20 -25.43
C LEU A 85 26.74 35.02 -25.26
N ASP A 86 28.03 35.32 -25.05
CA ASP A 86 29.07 34.32 -24.75
C ASP A 86 28.96 33.76 -23.31
N THR A 87 28.09 34.33 -22.48
CA THR A 87 27.72 33.83 -21.15
C THR A 87 26.59 32.77 -21.18
N ILE A 88 26.23 32.28 -22.38
CA ILE A 88 25.10 31.35 -22.64
C ILE A 88 25.20 29.98 -21.98
N GLY A 89 26.34 29.60 -21.38
CA GLY A 89 26.45 28.35 -20.63
C GLY A 89 25.36 28.16 -19.56
N GLY A 90 24.75 29.25 -19.06
CA GLY A 90 23.59 29.24 -18.16
C GLY A 90 22.20 29.28 -18.84
N PHE A 91 22.10 29.71 -20.09
CA PHE A 91 20.82 29.85 -20.83
C PHE A 91 20.40 28.54 -21.50
N THR A 92 21.36 27.80 -22.08
CA THR A 92 21.10 26.51 -22.75
C THR A 92 21.04 25.32 -21.79
N SER A 93 21.50 25.47 -20.55
CA SER A 93 21.51 24.40 -19.54
C SER A 93 20.22 24.33 -18.71
N SER A 94 19.42 25.40 -18.68
CA SER A 94 18.16 25.43 -17.92
C SER A 94 16.94 24.93 -18.71
N LEU A 95 17.04 24.84 -20.03
CA LEU A 95 15.94 24.47 -20.91
C LEU A 95 16.26 23.11 -21.54
N GLY A 96 15.62 22.06 -21.05
CA GLY A 96 15.76 20.72 -21.65
C GLY A 96 15.37 20.71 -23.13
N GLY A 97 15.92 19.76 -23.90
CA GLY A 97 15.61 19.58 -25.33
C GLY A 97 16.64 20.20 -26.28
N LEU A 98 16.24 20.36 -27.54
CA LEU A 98 17.05 20.97 -28.59
C LEU A 98 16.95 22.50 -28.47
N ASN A 99 18.10 23.14 -28.34
CA ASN A 99 18.25 24.60 -28.32
C ASN A 99 19.20 25.00 -29.44
N LEU A 100 18.71 25.72 -30.44
CA LEU A 100 19.53 26.27 -31.52
C LEU A 100 19.53 27.78 -31.44
N TYR A 101 20.71 28.36 -31.58
CA TYR A 101 20.91 29.79 -31.65
C TYR A 101 21.65 30.12 -32.94
N ALA A 102 21.13 31.07 -33.70
CA ALA A 102 21.74 31.56 -34.93
C ALA A 102 21.63 33.08 -35.01
N THR A 103 22.67 33.73 -35.51
CA THR A 103 22.64 35.16 -35.82
C THR A 103 22.45 35.35 -37.33
N VAL A 104 21.54 36.22 -37.73
CA VAL A 104 21.19 36.52 -39.13
C VAL A 104 21.55 37.98 -39.40
N GLY A 105 22.73 38.18 -39.99
CA GLY A 105 23.31 39.50 -40.21
C GLY A 105 23.72 40.19 -38.90
N GLU A 106 23.84 41.51 -38.93
CA GLU A 106 24.22 42.30 -37.75
C GLU A 106 23.02 42.68 -36.86
N LEU A 107 21.78 42.38 -37.26
CA LEU A 107 20.59 43.00 -36.67
C LEU A 107 19.62 42.00 -36.01
N PHE A 108 19.68 40.72 -36.35
CA PHE A 108 18.71 39.73 -35.88
C PHE A 108 19.39 38.50 -35.30
N ASN A 109 18.85 38.01 -34.19
CA ASN A 109 19.18 36.72 -33.63
C ASN A 109 17.93 35.85 -33.61
N VAL A 110 18.11 34.58 -33.92
CA VAL A 110 17.07 33.56 -33.97
C VAL A 110 17.39 32.52 -32.91
N TYR A 111 16.41 32.25 -32.07
CA TYR A 111 16.47 31.20 -31.08
C TYR A 111 15.36 30.19 -31.35
N VAL A 112 15.71 28.92 -31.46
CA VAL A 112 14.77 27.82 -31.67
C VAL A 112 14.86 26.87 -30.48
N ASN A 113 13.73 26.59 -29.86
CA ASN A 113 13.59 25.60 -28.81
C ASN A 113 12.60 24.52 -29.24
N ALA A 114 12.98 23.26 -29.06
CA ALA A 114 12.11 22.11 -29.23
C ALA A 114 12.37 21.08 -28.12
N LEU A 115 11.33 20.75 -27.37
CA LEU A 115 11.37 19.78 -26.28
C LEU A 115 10.10 18.93 -26.34
N GLU A 116 10.28 17.62 -26.33
CA GLU A 116 9.22 16.65 -26.08
C GLU A 116 9.61 15.87 -24.82
N ALA A 117 8.71 15.84 -23.84
CA ALA A 117 8.89 15.13 -22.58
C ALA A 117 7.70 14.18 -22.38
N THR A 118 8.01 12.91 -22.15
CA THR A 118 7.02 11.88 -21.83
C THR A 118 7.30 11.31 -20.44
N ASN A 119 6.29 11.26 -19.59
CA ASN A 119 6.33 10.66 -18.28
C ASN A 119 5.28 9.56 -18.17
N ARG A 120 5.66 8.39 -17.66
CA ARG A 120 4.77 7.24 -17.47
C ARG A 120 4.97 6.68 -16.08
N PHE A 121 3.94 6.75 -15.26
CA PHE A 121 3.95 6.24 -13.92
C PHE A 121 2.83 5.21 -13.75
N LYS A 122 3.14 4.07 -13.11
CA LYS A 122 2.19 2.99 -12.88
C LYS A 122 2.31 2.50 -11.44
N VAL A 123 1.18 2.42 -10.76
CA VAL A 123 1.04 1.86 -9.40
C VAL A 123 0.11 0.65 -9.48
N LEU A 124 0.50 -0.44 -8.82
CA LEU A 124 -0.32 -1.64 -8.71
C LEU A 124 -0.30 -2.11 -7.26
N SER A 125 -1.46 -2.02 -6.61
CA SER A 125 -1.66 -2.48 -5.23
C SER A 125 -2.57 -3.69 -5.22
N LYS A 126 -2.19 -4.73 -4.46
CA LYS A 126 -2.94 -6.00 -4.35
C LYS A 126 -3.21 -6.39 -2.89
N PRO A 127 -4.04 -5.64 -2.16
CA PRO A 127 -4.44 -6.05 -0.82
C PRO A 127 -5.33 -7.30 -0.88
N HIS A 128 -5.13 -8.20 0.07
CA HIS A 128 -5.93 -9.42 0.24
C HIS A 128 -6.23 -9.63 1.72
N ILE A 129 -7.41 -10.17 2.01
CA ILE A 129 -7.88 -10.41 3.38
C ILE A 129 -8.87 -11.58 3.42
N ALA A 130 -8.82 -12.39 4.47
CA ALA A 130 -9.80 -13.44 4.73
C ALA A 130 -10.65 -13.08 5.96
N THR A 131 -11.95 -13.32 5.89
CA THR A 131 -12.85 -13.09 7.02
C THR A 131 -14.00 -14.11 7.05
N ALA A 132 -14.67 -14.24 8.18
CA ALA A 132 -15.86 -15.06 8.32
C ALA A 132 -17.08 -14.39 7.65
N ASN A 133 -18.08 -15.19 7.29
CA ASN A 133 -19.34 -14.67 6.78
C ASN A 133 -20.01 -13.71 7.78
N ASN A 134 -20.44 -12.54 7.30
CA ASN A 134 -20.98 -11.42 8.09
C ASN A 134 -20.03 -10.74 9.08
N GLU A 135 -18.73 -11.05 9.05
CA GLU A 135 -17.75 -10.41 9.93
C GLU A 135 -16.95 -9.34 9.17
N PRO A 136 -16.95 -8.07 9.62
CA PRO A 136 -16.15 -7.02 9.01
C PRO A 136 -14.66 -7.30 9.22
N ALA A 137 -13.86 -7.07 8.19
CA ALA A 137 -12.41 -7.17 8.28
C ALA A 137 -11.74 -6.01 7.55
N GLN A 138 -10.60 -5.57 8.09
CA GLN A 138 -9.87 -4.42 7.60
C GLN A 138 -8.38 -4.73 7.50
N ILE A 139 -7.76 -4.26 6.41
CA ILE A 139 -6.31 -4.20 6.24
C ILE A 139 -5.91 -2.77 5.90
N THR A 140 -4.93 -2.24 6.65
CA THR A 140 -4.40 -0.89 6.47
C THR A 140 -2.89 -0.98 6.30
N VAL A 141 -2.38 -0.44 5.20
CA VAL A 141 -0.94 -0.41 4.89
C VAL A 141 -0.57 1.02 4.52
N GLY A 142 0.45 1.57 5.18
CA GLY A 142 0.86 2.93 4.86
C GLY A 142 1.97 3.45 5.75
N SER A 143 2.14 4.77 5.73
CA SER A 143 3.18 5.47 6.46
C SER A 143 2.71 6.86 6.87
N ARG A 144 3.38 7.44 7.87
CA ARG A 144 3.11 8.80 8.32
C ARG A 144 4.03 9.79 7.65
N VAL A 145 3.47 10.87 7.14
CA VAL A 145 4.21 11.95 6.50
C VAL A 145 4.17 13.19 7.39
N PRO A 146 5.33 13.80 7.73
CA PRO A 146 5.37 15.02 8.50
C PRO A 146 4.95 16.23 7.66
N ILE A 147 4.04 17.05 8.19
CA ILE A 147 3.52 18.28 7.60
C ILE A 147 3.77 19.44 8.58
N PRO A 148 4.35 20.57 8.14
CA PRO A 148 4.52 21.74 8.99
C PRO A 148 3.17 22.44 9.22
N ALA A 149 2.58 22.29 10.40
CA ALA A 149 1.24 22.81 10.74
C ALA A 149 1.24 24.30 11.07
N ASN A 150 2.24 24.78 11.81
CA ASN A 150 2.36 26.19 12.19
C ASN A 150 3.81 26.63 12.18
N GLN A 151 4.08 27.81 11.62
CA GLN A 151 5.38 28.48 11.70
C GLN A 151 5.20 29.80 12.42
N GLN A 152 5.86 29.95 13.55
CA GLN A 152 5.91 31.22 14.27
C GLN A 152 7.31 31.80 14.14
N SER A 153 7.41 32.89 13.38
CA SER A 153 8.60 33.72 13.36
C SER A 153 8.51 34.76 14.47
N SER A 154 9.48 34.77 15.39
CA SER A 154 9.62 35.81 16.41
C SER A 154 10.98 36.49 16.26
N ILE A 155 11.00 37.83 16.38
CA ILE A 155 12.26 38.57 16.40
C ILE A 155 12.86 38.41 17.80
N VAL A 156 13.99 37.72 17.87
CA VAL A 156 14.83 37.64 19.07
C VAL A 156 15.84 38.80 18.98
N GLY A 157 16.29 39.31 20.13
CA GLY A 157 17.15 40.49 20.23
C GLY A 157 18.28 40.56 19.19
N ASN A 158 18.66 41.78 18.80
CA ASN A 158 19.58 42.10 17.69
C ASN A 158 19.04 41.85 16.26
N GLY A 159 17.72 41.81 16.06
CA GLY A 159 17.13 41.70 14.72
C GLY A 159 17.24 40.29 14.11
N THR A 160 17.54 39.28 14.93
CA THR A 160 17.63 37.89 14.49
C THR A 160 16.24 37.27 14.54
N THR A 161 15.73 36.77 13.42
CA THR A 161 14.43 36.09 13.39
C THR A 161 14.60 34.63 13.77
N SER A 162 13.94 34.17 14.83
CA SER A 162 13.84 32.75 15.19
C SER A 162 12.53 32.19 14.64
N VAL A 163 12.61 31.09 13.91
CA VAL A 163 11.43 30.39 13.34
C VAL A 163 11.24 29.09 14.11
N THR A 164 10.12 28.97 14.82
CA THR A 164 9.70 27.72 15.45
C THR A 164 8.60 27.10 14.59
N SER A 165 8.81 25.86 14.14
CA SER A 165 7.84 25.10 13.34
C SER A 165 7.25 23.97 14.17
N ASN A 166 5.93 23.87 14.22
CA ASN A 166 5.24 22.69 14.75
C ASN A 166 4.98 21.71 13.60
N ILE A 167 5.31 20.43 13.81
CA ILE A 167 5.14 19.36 12.82
C ILE A 167 3.96 18.49 13.25
N GLU A 168 2.98 18.34 12.36
CA GLU A 168 1.87 17.40 12.47
C GLU A 168 2.13 16.22 11.53
N TYR A 169 1.66 15.03 11.89
CA TYR A 169 1.85 13.84 11.06
C TYR A 169 0.51 13.46 10.46
N GLU A 170 0.47 13.35 9.14
CA GLU A 170 -0.70 12.84 8.41
C GLU A 170 -0.47 11.39 7.96
N ASP A 171 -1.53 10.59 8.04
CA ASP A 171 -1.53 9.17 7.70
C ASP A 171 -1.77 8.97 6.19
N VAL A 172 -0.74 8.49 5.48
CA VAL A 172 -0.80 8.17 4.04
C VAL A 172 -0.92 6.65 3.90
N ASN A 173 -2.17 6.19 3.96
CA ASN A 173 -2.52 4.78 4.05
C ASN A 173 -3.42 4.32 2.89
N LEU A 174 -3.23 3.05 2.50
CA LEU A 174 -4.17 2.23 1.77
C LEU A 174 -4.96 1.40 2.78
N THR A 175 -6.26 1.68 2.87
CA THR A 175 -7.21 0.97 3.73
C THR A 175 -8.20 0.22 2.86
N LEU A 176 -8.38 -1.07 3.13
CA LEU A 176 -9.45 -1.89 2.56
C LEU A 176 -10.24 -2.50 3.71
N GLU A 177 -11.51 -2.16 3.79
CA GLU A 177 -12.48 -2.72 4.72
C GLU A 177 -13.59 -3.41 3.95
N VAL A 178 -13.92 -4.63 4.37
CA VAL A 178 -14.85 -5.50 3.67
C VAL A 178 -15.73 -6.27 4.65
N THR A 179 -17.02 -6.35 4.32
CA THR A 179 -17.98 -7.19 5.04
C THR A 179 -18.69 -8.10 4.03
N PRO A 180 -18.31 -9.38 3.94
CA PRO A 180 -18.93 -10.32 3.03
C PRO A 180 -20.18 -10.96 3.62
N LEU A 181 -21.15 -11.25 2.75
CA LEU A 181 -22.35 -12.02 3.01
C LEU A 181 -22.50 -13.07 1.92
N ILE A 182 -22.41 -14.35 2.29
CA ILE A 182 -22.60 -15.48 1.39
C ILE A 182 -24.10 -15.72 1.17
N ASN A 183 -24.53 -15.71 -0.08
CA ASN A 183 -25.90 -15.96 -0.49
C ASN A 183 -26.08 -17.41 -0.98
N SER A 184 -27.33 -17.89 -1.02
CA SER A 184 -27.68 -19.27 -1.39
C SER A 184 -27.31 -19.70 -2.82
N LYS A 185 -26.92 -18.76 -3.70
CA LYS A 185 -26.56 -19.02 -5.10
C LYS A 185 -25.05 -19.10 -5.36
N ASN A 186 -24.24 -19.35 -4.32
CA ASN A 186 -22.77 -19.30 -4.44
C ASN A 186 -22.28 -17.91 -4.91
N GLU A 187 -23.00 -16.87 -4.48
CA GLU A 187 -22.72 -15.46 -4.72
C GLU A 187 -22.39 -14.80 -3.39
N ILE A 188 -21.51 -13.81 -3.42
CA ILE A 188 -21.08 -13.08 -2.23
C ILE A 188 -21.48 -11.63 -2.41
N THR A 189 -22.33 -11.13 -1.51
CA THR A 189 -22.59 -9.70 -1.38
C THR A 189 -21.52 -9.09 -0.50
N ILE A 190 -20.83 -8.05 -0.95
CA ILE A 190 -19.70 -7.44 -0.25
C ILE A 190 -19.99 -5.97 -0.11
N VAL A 191 -19.98 -5.50 1.14
CA VAL A 191 -19.86 -4.07 1.43
C VAL A 191 -18.38 -3.77 1.48
N THR A 192 -17.92 -2.84 0.64
CA THR A 192 -16.52 -2.47 0.50
C THR A 192 -16.36 -0.99 0.79
N TYR A 193 -15.46 -0.68 1.71
CA TYR A 193 -14.90 0.64 1.92
C TYR A 193 -13.41 0.58 1.58
N GLN A 194 -12.97 1.40 0.64
CA GLN A 194 -11.58 1.47 0.22
C GLN A 194 -11.13 2.91 0.22
N GLU A 195 -10.00 3.17 0.87
CA GLU A 195 -9.36 4.48 0.90
C GLU A 195 -7.89 4.34 0.50
N ASN A 196 -7.39 5.21 -0.36
CA ASN A 196 -6.00 5.24 -0.78
C ASN A 196 -5.51 6.69 -0.75
N ASN A 197 -4.73 6.99 0.28
CA ASN A 197 -4.02 8.25 0.44
C ASN A 197 -2.61 8.07 -0.11
N THR A 198 -2.21 8.94 -1.04
CA THR A 198 -0.87 8.92 -1.64
C THR A 198 -0.28 10.33 -1.67
N VAL A 199 1.04 10.45 -1.54
CA VAL A 199 1.73 11.73 -1.70
C VAL A 199 1.81 12.05 -3.19
N SER A 200 1.27 13.21 -3.59
CA SER A 200 1.11 13.69 -4.96
C SER A 200 1.93 14.96 -5.21
N GLY A 201 3.25 14.84 -5.00
CA GLY A 201 4.17 15.97 -5.08
C GLY A 201 4.10 16.89 -3.87
N SER A 202 4.53 18.14 -4.06
CA SER A 202 4.64 19.14 -3.01
C SER A 202 4.29 20.54 -3.51
N SER A 203 3.83 21.38 -2.60
CA SER A 203 3.53 22.80 -2.82
C SER A 203 4.39 23.65 -1.90
N VAL A 204 4.92 24.77 -2.39
CA VAL A 204 5.65 25.71 -1.53
C VAL A 204 4.68 26.66 -0.84
N ILE A 205 4.55 26.55 0.48
CA ILE A 205 3.69 27.41 1.32
C ILE A 205 4.59 28.13 2.32
N ASN A 206 4.60 29.47 2.27
CA ASN A 206 5.44 30.32 3.13
C ASN A 206 6.94 29.94 3.12
N GLY A 207 7.47 29.53 1.96
CA GLY A 207 8.87 29.13 1.79
C GLY A 207 9.19 27.69 2.19
N ASN A 208 8.22 26.93 2.73
CA ASN A 208 8.39 25.51 3.02
C ASN A 208 7.73 24.63 1.97
N GLU A 209 8.42 23.56 1.60
CA GLU A 209 7.88 22.51 0.74
C GLU A 209 6.95 21.60 1.56
N VAL A 210 5.66 21.62 1.22
CA VAL A 210 4.60 20.87 1.91
C VAL A 210 4.07 19.78 0.98
N PRO A 211 4.04 18.51 1.38
CA PRO A 211 3.54 17.43 0.53
C PRO A 211 2.04 17.57 0.30
N ASN A 212 1.59 17.33 -0.94
CA ASN A 212 0.16 17.29 -1.28
C ASN A 212 -0.35 15.86 -1.11
N ILE A 213 -1.42 15.64 -0.35
CA ILE A 213 -2.03 14.32 -0.19
C ILE A 213 -3.19 14.19 -1.19
N SER A 214 -3.12 13.16 -2.04
CA SER A 214 -4.21 12.76 -2.93
C SER A 214 -4.97 11.60 -2.30
N THR A 215 -6.26 11.78 -2.09
CA THR A 215 -7.17 10.79 -1.52
C THR A 215 -8.10 10.21 -2.58
N GLN A 216 -8.20 8.89 -2.61
CA GLN A 216 -9.19 8.14 -3.40
C GLN A 216 -10.06 7.35 -2.44
N ASN A 217 -11.37 7.49 -2.53
CA ASN A 217 -12.32 6.79 -1.67
C ASN A 217 -13.40 6.10 -2.50
N LEU A 218 -13.71 4.86 -2.16
CA LEU A 218 -14.78 4.05 -2.73
C LEU A 218 -15.60 3.41 -1.61
N ASN A 219 -16.91 3.64 -1.66
CA ASN A 219 -17.89 2.96 -0.81
C ASN A 219 -18.96 2.33 -1.70
N ASN A 220 -19.05 1.00 -1.71
CA ASN A 220 -19.97 0.29 -2.58
C ASN A 220 -20.49 -1.00 -1.91
N LYS A 221 -21.65 -1.47 -2.37
CA LYS A 221 -22.23 -2.77 -2.05
C LYS A 221 -22.53 -3.52 -3.34
N ILE A 222 -21.82 -4.60 -3.59
CA ILE A 222 -21.90 -5.38 -4.83
C ILE A 222 -22.16 -6.85 -4.52
N THR A 223 -22.77 -7.57 -5.46
CA THR A 223 -22.92 -9.02 -5.40
C THR A 223 -22.14 -9.65 -6.55
N VAL A 224 -21.24 -10.58 -6.22
CA VAL A 224 -20.30 -11.19 -7.17
C VAL A 224 -20.35 -12.71 -7.02
N PRO A 225 -20.39 -13.49 -8.12
CA PRO A 225 -20.26 -14.94 -8.05
C PRO A 225 -18.94 -15.38 -7.41
N ASN A 226 -18.93 -16.53 -6.75
CA ASN A 226 -17.72 -17.12 -6.17
C ASN A 226 -16.61 -17.29 -7.23
N GLY A 227 -15.43 -16.73 -6.96
CA GLY A 227 -14.25 -16.80 -7.82
C GLY A 227 -14.25 -15.81 -9.00
N ALA A 228 -15.34 -15.10 -9.26
CA ALA A 228 -15.41 -14.14 -10.36
C ALA A 228 -14.73 -12.80 -10.00
N ILE A 229 -14.14 -12.16 -11.00
CA ILE A 229 -13.56 -10.81 -10.87
C ILE A 229 -14.63 -9.79 -11.25
N CYS A 230 -14.89 -8.83 -10.36
CA CYS A 230 -15.78 -7.71 -10.60
C CYS A 230 -14.98 -6.40 -10.60
N THR A 231 -15.23 -5.53 -11.59
CA THR A 231 -14.73 -4.15 -11.57
C THR A 231 -15.70 -3.31 -10.75
N ILE A 232 -15.23 -2.75 -9.65
CA ILE A 232 -16.09 -2.08 -8.65
C ILE A 232 -16.05 -0.56 -8.77
N GLY A 233 -15.03 -0.03 -9.46
CA GLY A 233 -14.86 1.39 -9.68
C GLY A 233 -13.66 1.71 -10.55
N GLY A 234 -13.59 2.96 -10.99
CA GLY A 234 -12.50 3.49 -11.77
C GLY A 234 -12.80 4.89 -12.26
N SER A 235 -11.77 5.59 -12.72
CA SER A 235 -11.88 6.91 -13.33
C SER A 235 -10.82 7.08 -14.40
N ILE A 236 -11.16 7.83 -15.45
CA ILE A 236 -10.21 8.28 -16.46
C ILE A 236 -10.35 9.79 -16.53
N THR A 237 -9.29 10.49 -16.16
CA THR A 237 -9.20 11.95 -16.22
C THR A 237 -8.19 12.31 -17.30
N GLU A 238 -8.61 13.10 -18.28
CA GLU A 238 -7.73 13.62 -19.32
C GLU A 238 -7.79 15.15 -19.33
N SER A 239 -6.63 15.79 -19.21
CA SER A 239 -6.47 17.24 -19.23
C SER A 239 -5.53 17.62 -20.36
N LYS A 240 -6.01 18.44 -21.28
CA LYS A 240 -5.21 18.98 -22.38
C LYS A 240 -5.09 20.48 -22.20
N ASN A 241 -3.87 20.98 -22.19
CA ASN A 241 -3.58 22.40 -22.13
C ASN A 241 -2.74 22.78 -23.36
N THR A 242 -3.13 23.83 -24.05
CA THR A 242 -2.34 24.40 -25.14
C THR A 242 -2.18 25.88 -24.90
N ALA A 243 -0.96 26.30 -24.60
CA ALA A 243 -0.58 27.69 -24.44
C ALA A 243 0.20 28.13 -25.69
N VAL A 244 -0.27 29.21 -26.33
CA VAL A 244 0.40 29.81 -27.49
C VAL A 244 0.77 31.24 -27.13
N THR A 245 2.06 31.55 -27.24
CA THR A 245 2.61 32.89 -27.06
C THR A 245 3.28 33.31 -28.36
N GLY A 246 3.07 34.52 -28.85
CA GLY A 246 3.71 34.96 -30.08
C GLY A 246 3.45 36.42 -30.41
N MET A 247 4.06 36.88 -31.50
CA MET A 247 3.94 38.27 -31.94
C MET A 247 2.47 38.58 -32.34
N PRO A 248 1.87 39.69 -31.88
CA PRO A 248 0.51 40.05 -32.28
C PRO A 248 0.41 40.19 -33.81
N PHE A 249 -0.75 39.84 -34.37
CA PHE A 249 -1.06 39.77 -35.81
C PHE A 249 -0.33 38.67 -36.60
N VAL A 250 0.99 38.54 -36.52
CA VAL A 250 1.78 37.57 -37.31
C VAL A 250 1.57 36.13 -36.85
N SER A 251 1.51 35.91 -35.53
CA SER A 251 1.26 34.58 -34.93
C SER A 251 -0.13 34.00 -35.22
N ARG A 252 -1.05 34.81 -35.78
CA ARG A 252 -2.40 34.36 -36.16
C ARG A 252 -2.48 33.74 -37.56
N ILE A 253 -1.44 33.90 -38.38
CA ILE A 253 -1.40 33.36 -39.75
C ILE A 253 -0.99 31.87 -39.69
N PRO A 254 -1.85 30.92 -40.11
CA PRO A 254 -1.65 29.49 -39.87
C PRO A 254 -0.38 28.90 -40.49
N ILE A 255 0.15 29.51 -41.55
CA ILE A 255 1.34 29.02 -42.28
C ILE A 255 2.65 29.44 -41.59
N ILE A 256 2.70 30.65 -41.03
CA ILE A 256 3.92 31.21 -40.43
C ILE A 256 3.88 31.27 -38.90
N LYS A 257 2.76 30.92 -38.26
CA LYS A 257 2.60 31.00 -36.79
C LYS A 257 3.69 30.27 -36.00
N HIS A 258 4.21 29.17 -36.54
CA HIS A 258 5.24 28.36 -35.90
C HIS A 258 6.63 29.01 -35.90
N LEU A 259 6.86 30.03 -36.75
CA LEU A 259 8.14 30.74 -36.88
C LEU A 259 8.20 32.04 -36.06
N PHE A 260 7.06 32.49 -35.53
CA PHE A 260 6.92 33.78 -34.82
C PHE A 260 6.21 33.63 -33.46
N GLY A 261 6.31 32.44 -32.87
CA GLY A 261 5.68 32.12 -31.61
C GLY A 261 6.12 30.78 -31.04
N THR A 262 5.76 30.59 -29.77
CA THR A 262 6.03 29.41 -28.96
C THR A 262 4.70 28.76 -28.62
N THR A 263 4.60 27.47 -28.91
CA THR A 263 3.47 26.62 -28.55
C THR A 263 3.92 25.61 -27.51
N LYS A 264 3.22 25.58 -26.38
CA LYS A 264 3.35 24.56 -25.34
C LYS A 264 2.05 23.79 -25.28
N ALA A 265 2.09 22.52 -25.66
CA ALA A 265 0.98 21.59 -25.57
C ALA A 265 1.32 20.55 -24.52
N GLY A 266 0.51 20.46 -23.46
CA GLY A 266 0.61 19.43 -22.44
C GLY A 266 -0.65 18.58 -22.42
N SER A 267 -0.47 17.26 -22.29
CA SER A 267 -1.54 16.28 -22.13
C SER A 267 -1.25 15.44 -20.90
N ASN A 268 -2.14 15.47 -19.92
CA ASN A 268 -2.05 14.65 -18.73
C ASN A 268 -3.26 13.73 -18.65
N ARG A 269 -3.02 12.42 -18.61
CA ARG A 269 -4.04 11.38 -18.53
C ARG A 269 -3.78 10.51 -17.31
N GLN A 270 -4.78 10.44 -16.43
CA GLN A 270 -4.75 9.63 -15.22
C GLN A 270 -5.87 8.59 -15.28
N GLU A 271 -5.52 7.33 -15.07
CA GLU A 271 -6.44 6.20 -15.06
C GLU A 271 -6.38 5.50 -13.70
N LEU A 272 -7.55 5.16 -13.17
CA LEU A 272 -7.73 4.37 -11.95
C LEU A 272 -8.69 3.23 -12.27
N LEU A 273 -8.32 2.01 -11.90
CA LEU A 273 -9.13 0.81 -12.02
C LEU A 273 -9.09 0.04 -10.71
N ILE A 274 -10.26 -0.27 -10.16
CA ILE A 274 -10.43 -1.02 -8.92
C ILE A 274 -11.24 -2.27 -9.22
N MET A 275 -10.63 -3.42 -8.95
CA MET A 275 -11.23 -4.74 -9.13
C MET A 275 -11.22 -5.51 -7.82
N LEU A 276 -12.21 -6.39 -7.66
CA LEU A 276 -12.34 -7.27 -6.50
C LEU A 276 -12.72 -8.67 -6.95
N GLN A 277 -12.14 -9.68 -6.31
CA GLN A 277 -12.39 -11.09 -6.54
C GLN A 277 -12.62 -11.80 -5.19
N PRO A 278 -13.86 -12.20 -4.86
CA PRO A 278 -14.12 -13.01 -3.67
C PRO A 278 -14.03 -14.50 -3.98
N ARG A 279 -13.53 -15.29 -3.02
CA ARG A 279 -13.52 -16.75 -3.06
C ARG A 279 -14.02 -17.30 -1.73
N ILE A 280 -15.02 -18.17 -1.75
CA ILE A 280 -15.51 -18.87 -0.55
C ILE A 280 -14.51 -19.97 -0.17
N ILE A 281 -14.23 -20.08 1.12
CA ILE A 281 -13.47 -21.17 1.72
C ILE A 281 -14.46 -21.97 2.58
N ASP A 282 -14.81 -23.17 2.10
CA ASP A 282 -15.70 -24.11 2.80
C ASP A 282 -14.91 -25.31 3.32
N THR A 283 -14.03 -25.86 2.47
CA THR A 283 -13.27 -27.08 2.76
C THR A 283 -11.83 -26.81 3.19
N ALA A 284 -11.16 -27.83 3.74
CA ALA A 284 -9.73 -27.78 4.01
C ALA A 284 -8.91 -27.64 2.72
N ASP A 285 -9.37 -28.25 1.63
CA ASP A 285 -8.73 -28.16 0.32
C ASP A 285 -8.81 -26.72 -0.23
N ASP A 286 -9.96 -26.05 -0.09
CA ASP A 286 -10.09 -24.63 -0.48
C ASP A 286 -9.12 -23.73 0.28
N LEU A 287 -8.90 -24.02 1.56
CA LEU A 287 -7.96 -23.26 2.40
C LEU A 287 -6.53 -23.46 1.90
N VAL A 288 -6.13 -24.70 1.61
CA VAL A 288 -4.81 -25.02 1.05
C VAL A 288 -4.62 -24.38 -0.33
N ASP A 289 -5.64 -24.42 -1.18
CA ASP A 289 -5.63 -23.79 -2.50
C ASP A 289 -5.41 -22.28 -2.42
N VAL A 290 -6.15 -21.59 -1.55
CA VAL A 290 -6.00 -20.15 -1.34
C VAL A 290 -4.60 -19.85 -0.82
N HIS A 291 -4.13 -20.59 0.19
CA HIS A 291 -2.82 -20.41 0.78
C HIS A 291 -1.69 -20.59 -0.26
N THR A 292 -1.68 -21.71 -0.97
CA THR A 292 -0.68 -22.01 -2.00
C THR A 292 -0.69 -20.98 -3.13
N THR A 293 -1.88 -20.54 -3.55
CA THR A 293 -2.04 -19.49 -4.56
C THR A 293 -1.39 -18.18 -4.11
N GLU A 294 -1.65 -17.72 -2.88
CA GLU A 294 -1.09 -16.45 -2.38
C GLU A 294 0.42 -16.54 -2.07
N VAL A 295 0.89 -17.70 -1.58
CA VAL A 295 2.33 -17.98 -1.42
C VAL A 295 3.06 -17.88 -2.75
N GLN A 296 2.52 -18.48 -3.82
CA GLN A 296 3.15 -18.44 -5.15
C GLN A 296 3.10 -17.05 -5.80
N ARG A 297 2.17 -16.19 -5.40
CA ARG A 297 2.04 -14.81 -5.90
C ARG A 297 3.01 -13.83 -5.24
N THR A 298 3.63 -14.21 -4.13
CA THR A 298 4.53 -13.34 -3.35
C THR A 298 5.97 -13.83 -3.44
N VAL A 299 6.91 -12.89 -3.55
CA VAL A 299 8.34 -13.22 -3.59
C VAL A 299 8.81 -13.82 -2.26
N ILE A 300 8.23 -13.34 -1.15
CA ILE A 300 8.56 -13.78 0.21
C ILE A 300 7.76 -15.01 0.66
N GLY A 301 6.75 -15.46 -0.11
CA GLY A 301 5.83 -16.52 0.32
C GLY A 301 6.53 -17.82 0.73
N PRO A 302 7.41 -18.40 -0.13
CA PRO A 302 8.12 -19.63 0.19
C PRO A 302 9.03 -19.50 1.42
N GLU A 303 9.65 -18.34 1.61
CA GLU A 303 10.50 -18.07 2.77
C GLU A 303 9.67 -17.91 4.04
N ALA A 304 8.55 -17.19 3.98
CA ALA A 304 7.61 -17.00 5.07
C ALA A 304 7.02 -18.33 5.57
N GLU A 305 6.75 -19.28 4.67
CA GLU A 305 6.24 -20.60 5.02
C GLU A 305 7.22 -21.39 5.90
N ASN A 306 8.53 -21.23 5.67
CA ASN A 306 9.57 -21.89 6.46
C ASN A 306 9.63 -21.37 7.90
N PHE A 307 9.25 -20.11 8.16
CA PHE A 307 9.16 -19.57 9.52
C PHE A 307 7.96 -20.11 10.32
N ILE A 308 6.92 -20.58 9.64
CA ILE A 308 5.70 -21.12 10.28
C ILE A 308 5.84 -22.62 10.51
N LYS A 309 6.49 -23.34 9.58
CA LYS A 309 6.73 -24.78 9.72
C LYS A 309 7.55 -25.01 10.98
N PRO A 310 7.08 -25.85 11.92
CA PRO A 310 7.90 -26.20 13.08
C PRO A 310 9.19 -26.82 12.56
N GLU A 311 10.33 -26.25 12.98
CA GLU A 311 11.67 -26.75 12.69
C GLU A 311 11.81 -28.11 13.39
N ARG A 312 11.27 -29.16 12.77
CA ARG A 312 11.52 -30.54 13.16
C ARG A 312 12.77 -30.98 12.46
N ASP A 313 13.90 -30.52 12.99
CA ASP A 313 15.16 -31.23 12.78
C ASP A 313 15.05 -32.58 13.50
N THR A 314 14.61 -33.59 12.76
CA THR A 314 14.56 -34.99 13.21
C THR A 314 15.81 -35.75 12.81
N SER A 315 16.79 -35.08 12.17
CA SER A 315 18.02 -35.73 11.72
C SER A 315 18.95 -36.09 12.88
N ASP A 316 18.80 -35.41 14.02
CA ASP A 316 19.54 -35.70 15.27
C ASP A 316 18.83 -36.67 16.22
N LEU A 317 17.55 -37.03 15.94
CA LEU A 317 16.82 -38.01 16.74
C LEU A 317 17.08 -39.42 16.23
N GLN A 318 18.30 -39.91 16.43
CA GLN A 318 18.58 -41.33 16.39
C GLN A 318 17.79 -42.01 17.52
N LEU A 319 16.64 -42.59 17.19
CA LEU A 319 15.96 -43.53 18.08
C LEU A 319 16.96 -44.65 18.42
N PRO A 320 17.17 -44.98 19.72
CA PRO A 320 18.02 -46.11 20.06
C PRO A 320 17.43 -47.35 19.37
N THR A 321 18.22 -47.94 18.48
CA THR A 321 17.88 -49.25 17.91
C THR A 321 17.99 -50.23 19.07
N PHE A 322 16.85 -50.72 19.56
CA PHE A 322 16.85 -51.82 20.50
C PHE A 322 17.37 -53.06 19.78
N GLU A 323 18.69 -53.26 19.89
CA GLU A 323 19.32 -54.43 19.33
C GLU A 323 18.89 -55.66 20.15
N LYS A 324 18.24 -56.58 19.42
CA LYS A 324 18.05 -57.98 19.74
C LYS A 324 16.97 -58.27 20.79
N ALA A 325 15.77 -58.59 20.29
CA ALA A 325 14.86 -59.47 21.00
C ALA A 325 15.61 -60.75 21.39
N LEU A 326 15.62 -61.08 22.68
CA LEU A 326 16.15 -62.35 23.16
C LEU A 326 15.43 -63.48 22.40
N PRO A 327 16.15 -64.49 21.90
CA PRO A 327 15.53 -65.60 21.18
C PRO A 327 14.50 -66.27 22.09
N TYR A 328 13.30 -66.45 21.56
CA TYR A 328 12.27 -67.27 22.20
C TYR A 328 12.76 -68.72 22.17
N ASP A 329 13.31 -69.19 23.29
CA ASP A 329 13.68 -70.59 23.45
C ASP A 329 12.38 -71.42 23.51
N SER A 330 12.24 -72.31 22.53
CA SER A 330 11.11 -73.23 22.36
C SER A 330 11.46 -74.64 22.86
N ALA A 331 12.42 -74.76 23.79
CA ALA A 331 12.64 -76.00 24.52
C ALA A 331 11.51 -76.26 25.52
N GLY A 332 10.90 -77.44 25.38
CA GLY A 332 9.71 -77.88 26.07
C GLY A 332 9.77 -77.76 27.60
N TYR A 333 8.62 -77.40 28.15
CA TYR A 333 8.32 -77.46 29.58
C TYR A 333 8.52 -78.91 30.08
N PRO A 334 9.38 -79.17 31.08
CA PRO A 334 9.28 -80.41 31.84
C PRO A 334 7.96 -80.38 32.64
N PRO A 335 7.16 -81.45 32.63
CA PRO A 335 6.09 -81.59 33.61
C PRO A 335 6.74 -81.70 35.00
N ASP A 336 6.08 -81.16 36.01
CA ASP A 336 6.50 -81.19 37.43
C ASP A 336 7.30 -79.95 37.90
N ALA A 337 6.67 -78.78 37.80
CA ALA A 337 6.92 -77.68 38.74
C ALA A 337 5.62 -77.44 39.55
N PRO A 338 5.68 -77.33 40.88
CA PRO A 338 4.48 -77.27 41.72
C PRO A 338 3.64 -76.05 41.39
N ALA A 339 2.32 -76.23 41.35
CA ALA A 339 1.34 -75.18 41.08
C ALA A 339 1.57 -73.96 42.00
N ALA A 340 2.01 -72.85 41.41
CA ALA A 340 2.05 -71.57 42.10
C ALA A 340 0.60 -71.06 42.24
N THR A 341 0.11 -71.10 43.47
CA THR A 341 -1.15 -70.50 43.91
C THR A 341 -1.23 -69.04 43.46
N SER A 342 -2.39 -68.62 42.93
CA SER A 342 -2.64 -67.23 42.55
C SER A 342 -2.55 -66.31 43.78
N GLY A 343 -1.40 -65.65 43.97
CA GLY A 343 -1.26 -64.55 44.92
C GLY A 343 -1.75 -63.26 44.27
N LYS A 344 -2.95 -62.79 44.66
CA LYS A 344 -3.38 -61.42 44.36
C LYS A 344 -2.45 -60.46 45.12
N ALA A 345 -1.68 -59.64 44.40
CA ALA A 345 -0.97 -58.52 45.01
C ALA A 345 -2.01 -57.44 45.37
N ASN A 346 -2.21 -57.19 46.66
CA ASN A 346 -2.96 -56.04 47.16
C ASN A 346 -2.13 -54.77 46.92
N VAL A 347 -2.69 -53.83 46.15
CA VAL A 347 -2.19 -52.45 46.06
C VAL A 347 -2.91 -51.65 47.15
N THR A 348 -2.17 -51.17 48.15
CA THR A 348 -2.72 -50.28 49.20
C THR A 348 -2.63 -48.84 48.72
N TYR A 349 -3.77 -48.17 48.63
CA TYR A 349 -3.90 -46.76 48.31
C TYR A 349 -3.85 -45.92 49.59
N ASP A 350 -3.32 -44.70 49.52
CA ASP A 350 -3.56 -43.71 50.58
C ASP A 350 -5.03 -43.21 50.52
N SER A 351 -5.46 -42.43 51.52
CA SER A 351 -6.81 -41.88 51.59
C SER A 351 -7.16 -40.87 50.48
N ALA A 352 -6.24 -40.58 49.57
CA ALA A 352 -6.42 -39.73 48.39
C ALA A 352 -6.27 -40.50 47.05
N GLY A 353 -6.04 -41.81 47.07
CA GLY A 353 -6.09 -42.68 45.89
C GLY A 353 -4.79 -42.78 45.07
N TYR A 354 -3.63 -42.41 45.60
CA TYR A 354 -2.35 -42.54 44.87
C TYR A 354 -1.55 -43.79 45.29
N PRO A 355 -0.81 -44.44 44.36
CA PRO A 355 0.11 -45.52 44.70
C PRO A 355 1.33 -44.97 45.46
N ALA A 356 1.63 -45.55 46.62
CA ALA A 356 2.72 -45.11 47.48
C ALA A 356 4.08 -45.27 46.79
N GLY A 357 4.79 -44.15 46.53
CA GLY A 357 6.19 -44.17 46.08
C GLY A 357 6.66 -43.08 45.09
N ALA A 358 5.82 -42.14 44.66
CA ALA A 358 6.24 -41.08 43.73
C ALA A 358 6.86 -39.85 44.47
N PRO A 359 7.98 -39.26 43.98
CA PRO A 359 8.58 -38.08 44.59
C PRO A 359 7.70 -36.82 44.45
N ALA A 360 7.63 -36.02 45.52
CA ALA A 360 6.76 -34.84 45.61
C ALA A 360 7.32 -33.63 44.84
N ALA A 361 6.46 -32.95 44.07
CA ALA A 361 6.78 -31.68 43.40
C ALA A 361 6.82 -30.49 44.39
N PRO A 362 7.69 -29.48 44.17
CA PRO A 362 7.85 -28.36 45.10
C PRO A 362 6.64 -27.43 45.07
N ARG A 363 6.10 -27.15 46.26
CA ARG A 363 5.04 -26.18 46.51
C ARG A 363 5.63 -24.78 46.70
N GLY A 364 5.23 -23.83 45.87
CA GLY A 364 5.30 -22.41 46.22
C GLY A 364 5.40 -21.48 45.02
N PHE A 365 4.29 -20.81 44.66
CA PHE A 365 4.19 -19.37 44.39
C PHE A 365 2.80 -19.00 43.83
N PHE A 366 1.74 -19.14 44.63
CA PHE A 366 0.48 -18.43 44.35
C PHE A 366 -0.11 -17.94 45.66
N ARG A 367 0.22 -16.69 46.03
CA ARG A 367 -0.62 -15.89 46.94
C ARG A 367 -0.31 -14.40 46.82
N ARG A 368 -1.19 -13.68 46.12
CA ARG A 368 -1.70 -12.30 46.39
C ARG A 368 -2.52 -11.89 45.16
N ILE A 369 -3.84 -12.10 45.21
CA ILE A 369 -4.89 -11.17 45.68
C ILE A 369 -4.92 -9.90 44.86
N GLY A 370 -6.02 -9.76 44.12
CA GLY A 370 -6.41 -8.54 43.44
C GLY A 370 -6.72 -7.40 44.40
N ALA A 371 -6.49 -6.20 43.90
CA ALA A 371 -7.05 -4.96 44.40
C ALA A 371 -7.04 -3.94 43.25
N ALA A 372 -8.07 -3.10 43.24
CA ALA A 372 -8.23 -1.87 42.45
C ALA A 372 -8.83 -1.99 41.04
N LEU A 373 -10.14 -2.27 41.01
CA LEU A 373 -11.07 -1.58 40.12
C LEU A 373 -11.72 -0.44 40.92
N LYS A 374 -11.20 0.79 40.81
CA LYS A 374 -11.94 2.05 41.02
C LYS A 374 -11.09 3.26 40.60
N SER A 375 -11.73 4.16 39.85
CA SER A 375 -11.31 5.49 39.37
C SER A 375 -10.22 5.55 38.27
N ARG A 376 -10.63 5.76 37.02
CA ARG A 376 -10.86 7.08 36.43
C ARG A 376 -11.72 6.97 35.19
#